data_AF-A0A1I1Z5M9-F1
#
_entry.id   AF-A0A1I1Z5M9-F1
#
_cell.length_a   1.000
_cell.length_b   1.000
_cell.length_c   1.000
_cell.angle_alpha   90.00
_cell.angle_beta   90.00
_cell.angle_gamma   90.00
#
_symmetry.space_group_name_H-M   'P 1'
#
loop_
_entity.id
_entity.type
_entity.pdbx_description
1 polymer ?
#
loop_
_entity_poly.entity_id
_entity_poly.type
_entity_poly.pdbx_seq_one_letter_code
_entity_poly.pdbx_strand_id
1 'polypeptide(L)'
;MRVIDLSVPIADGMPVYPGDPEVKVKVAHTYECQTWELRQLSMGSHTGTHVDAPSHMHPGAATLDELPLERFFGTSRVVRMNDLVWPESRGLFFRESVGIECFDRLAALQPPFVGGELSEELERALLGIHIVTYTGLRGLDLLPSEADFMFYGFPLRIVSGDGSPVRAVAVI
;
A
#
# COMPACT_ATOMS: atom_id res chain seq x y z
N MET A 1 2.51 -13.48 19.47
CA MET A 1 2.13 -12.42 18.52
C MET A 1 3.40 -11.74 18.06
N ARG A 2 3.76 -11.93 16.79
CA ARG A 2 4.93 -11.31 16.16
C ARG A 2 4.43 -10.31 15.13
N VAL A 3 5.03 -9.11 15.13
CA VAL A 3 4.72 -8.06 14.15
C VAL A 3 5.83 -8.06 13.10
N ILE A 4 5.44 -8.11 11.84
CA ILE A 4 6.34 -8.00 10.68
C ILE A 4 6.13 -6.63 10.07
N ASP A 5 7.20 -5.86 9.96
CA ASP A 5 7.21 -4.57 9.28
C ASP A 5 7.32 -4.79 7.78
N LEU A 6 6.29 -4.37 7.04
CA LEU A 6 6.21 -4.50 5.60
C LEU A 6 6.59 -3.21 4.87
N SER A 7 7.08 -2.21 5.60
CA SER A 7 7.29 -0.86 5.06
C SER A 7 8.75 -0.59 4.68
N VAL A 8 8.96 0.11 3.57
CA VAL A 8 10.27 0.70 3.24
C VAL A 8 10.52 1.96 4.07
N PRO A 9 11.76 2.21 4.52
CA PRO A 9 12.10 3.46 5.19
C PRO A 9 11.93 4.65 4.24
N ILE A 10 11.36 5.76 4.76
CA ILE A 10 11.37 7.05 4.08
C ILE A 10 12.69 7.74 4.36
N ALA A 11 13.45 8.07 3.31
CA ALA A 11 14.75 8.70 3.41
C ALA A 11 14.92 9.83 2.39
N ASP A 12 15.72 10.84 2.75
CA ASP A 12 16.11 11.91 1.83
C ASP A 12 16.79 11.32 0.59
N GLY A 13 16.32 11.71 -0.60
CA GLY A 13 16.88 11.24 -1.87
C GLY A 13 16.63 9.75 -2.19
N MET A 14 15.68 9.10 -1.51
CA MET A 14 15.29 7.73 -1.88
C MET A 14 14.74 7.67 -3.32
N PRO A 15 14.84 6.51 -4.00
CA PRO A 15 14.22 6.31 -5.31
C PRO A 15 12.72 6.59 -5.27
N VAL A 16 12.23 7.23 -6.32
CA VAL A 16 10.80 7.47 -6.59
C VAL A 16 10.48 7.01 -8.01
N TYR A 17 9.20 6.90 -8.35
CA TYR A 17 8.80 6.59 -9.72
C TYR A 17 9.32 7.69 -10.69
N PRO A 18 9.78 7.35 -11.90
CA PRO A 18 10.29 8.34 -12.85
C PRO A 18 9.27 9.46 -13.15
N GLY A 19 9.61 10.69 -12.75
CA GLY A 19 8.77 11.87 -12.94
C GLY A 19 8.07 12.36 -11.67
N ASP A 20 8.08 11.57 -10.60
CA ASP A 20 7.46 11.93 -9.33
C ASP A 20 8.27 12.96 -8.53
N PRO A 21 7.62 13.67 -7.58
CA PRO A 21 8.33 14.55 -6.65
C PRO A 21 9.39 13.79 -5.84
N GLU A 22 10.61 14.32 -5.81
CA GLU A 22 11.67 13.79 -4.95
C GLU A 22 11.29 13.85 -3.46
N VAL A 23 11.72 12.84 -2.71
CA VAL A 23 11.63 12.87 -1.24
C VAL A 23 12.71 13.76 -0.67
N LYS A 24 12.30 14.79 0.08
CA LYS A 24 13.17 15.65 0.87
C LYS A 24 12.85 15.54 2.35
N VAL A 25 13.86 15.21 3.16
CA VAL A 25 13.77 15.20 4.62
C VAL A 25 14.79 16.18 5.19
N LYS A 26 14.34 17.39 5.53
CA LYS A 26 15.23 18.48 5.97
C LYS A 26 15.11 18.72 7.46
N VAL A 27 16.24 18.93 8.15
CA VAL A 27 16.22 19.40 9.53
C VAL A 27 15.73 20.84 9.55
N ALA A 28 14.58 21.07 10.19
CA ALA A 28 13.97 22.39 10.36
C ALA A 28 14.40 23.03 11.69
N HIS A 29 14.50 22.22 12.75
CA HIS A 29 14.95 22.64 14.08
C HIS A 29 15.90 21.61 14.69
N THR A 30 16.87 22.09 15.45
CA THR A 30 17.84 21.29 16.22
C THR A 30 17.74 21.61 17.70
N TYR A 31 18.19 20.69 18.56
CA TYR A 31 18.26 20.90 20.01
C TYR A 31 19.22 22.04 20.43
N GLU A 32 20.16 22.42 19.56
CA GLU A 32 21.12 23.50 19.84
C GLU A 32 20.46 24.87 19.68
N CYS A 33 19.57 25.01 18.70
CA CYS A 33 18.88 26.27 18.40
C CYS A 33 17.48 26.34 19.03
N GLN A 34 16.86 25.20 19.29
CA GLN A 34 15.52 25.02 19.86
C GLN A 34 15.58 23.94 20.95
N THR A 35 14.60 23.80 21.85
CA THR A 35 14.62 22.71 22.85
C THR A 35 14.08 21.37 22.30
N TRP A 36 13.92 21.28 20.97
CA TRP A 36 13.38 20.12 20.26
C TRP A 36 14.00 19.98 18.87
N GLU A 37 13.88 18.78 18.30
CA GLU A 37 14.23 18.51 16.91
C GLU A 37 12.98 18.41 16.04
N LEU A 38 13.03 18.99 14.84
CA LEU A 38 11.95 18.89 13.86
C LEU A 38 12.56 18.64 12.48
N ARG A 39 11.97 17.72 11.72
CA ARG A 39 12.23 17.57 10.29
C ARG A 39 11.02 18.01 9.50
N GLN A 40 11.26 18.76 8.44
CA GLN A 40 10.29 19.01 7.38
C GLN A 40 10.38 17.87 6.38
N LEU A 41 9.22 17.31 6.01
CA LEU A 41 9.11 16.27 5.00
C LEU A 41 8.38 16.86 3.78
N SER A 42 8.90 16.56 2.59
CA SER A 42 8.27 16.84 1.30
C SER A 42 8.38 15.59 0.45
N MET A 43 7.25 15.05 -0.02
CA MET A 43 7.19 13.79 -0.76
C MET A 43 5.88 13.69 -1.55
N GLY A 44 5.82 12.82 -2.56
CA GLY A 44 4.58 12.46 -3.24
C GLY A 44 3.68 11.55 -2.39
N SER A 45 2.38 11.51 -2.67
CA SER A 45 1.41 10.60 -2.02
C SER A 45 1.74 9.12 -2.21
N HIS A 46 2.44 8.80 -3.31
CA HIS A 46 2.84 7.45 -3.74
C HIS A 46 4.27 7.08 -3.33
N THR A 47 4.77 7.72 -2.27
CA THR A 47 6.16 7.52 -1.83
C THR A 47 6.31 6.27 -0.98
N GLY A 48 7.23 5.39 -1.37
CA GLY A 48 7.63 4.24 -0.56
C GLY A 48 6.51 3.21 -0.47
N THR A 49 6.25 2.67 0.71
CA THR A 49 5.11 1.77 0.92
C THR A 49 3.85 2.62 1.07
N HIS A 50 2.90 2.46 0.17
CA HIS A 50 1.72 3.31 0.11
C HIS A 50 0.46 2.51 -0.25
N VAL A 51 -0.67 3.19 -0.15
CA VAL A 51 -1.98 2.72 -0.61
C VAL A 51 -2.56 3.69 -1.63
N ASP A 52 -3.20 3.14 -2.66
CA ASP A 52 -3.77 3.89 -3.77
C ASP A 52 -5.29 3.94 -3.69
N ALA A 53 -5.85 5.14 -3.88
CA ALA A 53 -7.29 5.34 -3.99
C ALA A 53 -7.77 5.13 -5.43
N PRO A 54 -9.07 4.82 -5.62
CA PRO A 54 -9.69 4.83 -6.94
C PRO A 54 -9.41 6.12 -7.74
N SER A 55 -9.43 7.28 -7.07
CA SER A 55 -9.17 8.58 -7.70
C SER A 55 -7.78 8.74 -8.32
N HIS A 56 -6.80 7.90 -7.94
CA HIS A 56 -5.45 7.94 -8.49
C HIS A 56 -5.44 7.74 -10.01
N MET A 57 -6.25 6.81 -10.50
CA MET A 57 -6.28 6.43 -11.91
C MET A 57 -7.65 6.63 -12.58
N HIS A 58 -8.67 7.04 -11.82
CA HIS A 58 -10.04 7.24 -12.29
C HIS A 58 -10.57 8.62 -11.87
N PRO A 59 -10.65 9.59 -12.81
CA PRO A 59 -11.13 10.94 -12.50
C PRO A 59 -12.53 10.95 -11.86
N GLY A 60 -12.66 11.62 -10.72
CA GLY A 60 -13.92 11.74 -9.98
C GLY A 60 -14.32 10.51 -9.15
N ALA A 61 -13.48 9.47 -9.11
CA ALA A 61 -13.66 8.36 -8.18
C ALA A 61 -13.26 8.74 -6.75
N ALA A 62 -13.56 7.86 -5.80
CA ALA A 62 -13.35 8.11 -4.38
C ALA A 62 -11.86 8.31 -4.03
N THR A 63 -11.60 9.26 -3.15
CA THR A 63 -10.30 9.56 -2.52
C THR A 63 -10.16 8.83 -1.18
N LEU A 64 -8.94 8.72 -0.64
CA LEU A 64 -8.69 7.94 0.58
C LEU A 64 -9.49 8.43 1.80
N ASP A 65 -9.71 9.75 1.93
CA ASP A 65 -10.45 10.35 3.03
C ASP A 65 -11.97 10.17 2.95
N GLU A 66 -12.47 9.63 1.85
CA GLU A 66 -13.88 9.26 1.63
C GLU A 66 -14.15 7.77 1.88
N LEU A 67 -13.11 6.94 1.90
CA LEU A 67 -13.23 5.50 2.09
C LEU A 67 -13.35 5.11 3.58
N PRO A 68 -14.17 4.10 3.91
CA PRO A 68 -14.29 3.60 5.28
C PRO A 68 -13.01 2.87 5.72
N LEU A 69 -12.63 3.00 7.00
CA LEU A 69 -11.36 2.51 7.54
C LEU A 69 -11.20 0.98 7.45
N GLU A 70 -12.30 0.26 7.41
CA GLU A 70 -12.38 -1.20 7.23
C GLU A 70 -11.79 -1.66 5.89
N ARG A 71 -11.52 -0.76 4.94
CA ARG A 71 -10.82 -1.04 3.68
C ARG A 71 -9.30 -1.12 3.81
N PHE A 72 -8.73 -0.76 4.97
CA PHE A 72 -7.27 -0.62 5.14
C PHE A 72 -6.65 -1.60 6.14
N PHE A 73 -7.45 -2.56 6.62
CA PHE A 73 -6.97 -3.64 7.48
C PHE A 73 -7.87 -4.87 7.33
N GLY A 74 -7.35 -6.03 7.71
CA GLY A 74 -8.16 -7.25 7.72
C GLY A 74 -7.34 -8.52 7.60
N THR A 75 -8.04 -9.64 7.79
CA THR A 75 -7.47 -10.97 7.59
C THR A 75 -6.98 -11.09 6.14
N SER A 76 -5.76 -11.55 5.99
CA SER A 76 -5.04 -11.54 4.71
C SER A 76 -4.25 -12.82 4.50
N ARG A 77 -3.97 -13.12 3.22
CA ARG A 77 -3.26 -14.32 2.79
C ARG A 77 -2.25 -13.96 1.70
N VAL A 78 -1.06 -14.55 1.78
CA VAL A 78 -0.14 -14.59 0.63
C VAL A 78 -0.62 -15.66 -0.33
N VAL A 79 -0.84 -15.30 -1.59
CA VAL A 79 -1.25 -16.23 -2.65
C VAL A 79 -0.25 -16.20 -3.80
N ARG A 80 -0.20 -17.30 -4.56
CA ARG A 80 0.52 -17.40 -5.82
C ARG A 80 -0.44 -17.43 -6.99
N MET A 81 0.02 -16.98 -8.15
CA MET A 81 -0.76 -17.05 -9.40
C MET A 81 -1.30 -18.46 -9.68
N ASN A 82 -0.46 -19.47 -9.45
CA ASN A 82 -0.75 -20.86 -9.77
C ASN A 82 -1.51 -21.61 -8.65
N ASP A 83 -1.89 -20.93 -7.55
CA ASP A 83 -2.72 -21.57 -6.52
C ASP A 83 -4.11 -21.87 -7.09
N LEU A 84 -4.55 -23.13 -6.93
CA LEU A 84 -5.85 -23.59 -7.45
C LEU A 84 -7.02 -22.82 -6.83
N VAL A 85 -6.87 -22.37 -5.58
CA VAL A 85 -7.89 -21.63 -4.83
C VAL A 85 -7.25 -20.43 -4.15
N TRP A 86 -7.87 -19.26 -4.30
CA TRP A 86 -7.57 -18.07 -3.52
C TRP A 86 -8.69 -17.86 -2.50
N PRO A 87 -8.39 -17.43 -1.26
CA PRO A 87 -9.41 -17.28 -0.24
C PRO A 87 -10.30 -16.06 -0.52
N GLU A 88 -11.62 -16.25 -0.47
CA GLU A 88 -12.62 -15.16 -0.56
C GLU A 88 -12.56 -14.24 0.66
N SER A 89 -13.01 -12.98 0.62
CA SER A 89 -13.13 -12.11 1.82
C SER A 89 -11.81 -11.85 2.60
N ARG A 90 -10.64 -12.07 2.00
CA ARG A 90 -9.32 -11.80 2.60
C ARG A 90 -8.57 -10.81 1.74
N GLY A 91 -7.74 -9.97 2.35
CA GLY A 91 -6.73 -9.21 1.62
C GLY A 91 -5.74 -10.16 0.95
N LEU A 92 -5.41 -9.92 -0.32
CA LEU A 92 -4.55 -10.82 -1.08
C LEU A 92 -3.20 -10.16 -1.34
N PHE A 93 -2.12 -10.89 -1.00
CA PHE A 93 -0.76 -10.43 -1.22
C PHE A 93 -0.01 -11.36 -2.17
N PHE A 94 0.72 -10.77 -3.12
CA PHE A 94 1.56 -11.51 -4.07
C PHE A 94 3.04 -11.23 -3.79
N ARG A 95 3.87 -12.28 -3.84
CA ARG A 95 5.34 -12.14 -3.75
C ARG A 95 5.98 -11.94 -5.12
N GLU A 96 5.40 -12.58 -6.12
CA GLU A 96 5.72 -12.32 -7.53
C GLU A 96 5.06 -11.04 -8.03
N SER A 97 5.64 -10.46 -9.09
CA SER A 97 4.96 -9.43 -9.86
C SER A 97 3.80 -10.05 -10.63
N VAL A 98 2.63 -9.41 -10.57
CA VAL A 98 1.40 -9.89 -11.23
C VAL A 98 0.80 -8.83 -12.15
N GLY A 99 0.27 -9.28 -13.29
CA GLY A 99 -0.30 -8.43 -14.31
C GLY A 99 -1.80 -8.60 -14.50
N ILE A 100 -2.31 -8.01 -15.59
CA ILE A 100 -3.74 -7.93 -15.91
C ILE A 100 -4.40 -9.30 -16.02
N GLU A 101 -3.64 -10.37 -16.28
CA GLU A 101 -4.12 -11.75 -16.32
C GLU A 101 -4.78 -12.23 -15.00
N CYS A 102 -4.48 -11.57 -13.88
CA CYS A 102 -5.12 -11.86 -12.60
C CYS A 102 -6.48 -11.16 -12.40
N PHE A 103 -6.82 -10.18 -13.26
CA PHE A 103 -7.95 -9.27 -13.04
C PHE A 103 -9.28 -9.99 -12.89
N ASP A 104 -9.66 -10.86 -13.83
CA ASP A 104 -10.97 -11.52 -13.81
C ASP A 104 -11.18 -12.32 -12.52
N ARG A 105 -10.11 -12.96 -12.02
CA ARG A 105 -10.15 -13.72 -10.78
C ARG A 105 -10.27 -12.81 -9.55
N LEU A 106 -9.50 -11.72 -9.50
CA LEU A 106 -9.60 -10.73 -8.42
C LEU A 106 -10.97 -10.03 -8.41
N ALA A 107 -11.48 -9.67 -9.59
CA ALA A 107 -12.79 -9.05 -9.77
C ALA A 107 -13.93 -9.97 -9.34
N ALA A 108 -13.82 -11.28 -9.57
CA ALA A 108 -14.79 -12.26 -9.08
C ALA A 108 -14.75 -12.42 -7.56
N LEU A 109 -13.57 -12.34 -6.94
CA LEU A 109 -13.40 -12.53 -5.49
C LEU A 109 -13.70 -11.28 -4.65
N GLN A 110 -13.58 -10.09 -5.24
CA GLN A 110 -13.77 -8.81 -4.56
C GLN A 110 -13.01 -8.71 -3.22
N PRO A 111 -11.67 -8.95 -3.21
CA PRO A 111 -10.90 -8.75 -1.98
C PRO A 111 -11.01 -7.29 -1.52
N PRO A 112 -10.91 -7.03 -0.20
CA PRO A 112 -10.98 -5.66 0.31
C PRO A 112 -9.83 -4.79 -0.21
N PHE A 113 -8.67 -5.39 -0.43
CA PHE A 113 -7.45 -4.78 -0.96
C PHE A 113 -6.51 -5.85 -1.53
N VAL A 114 -5.59 -5.42 -2.40
CA VAL A 114 -4.55 -6.28 -3.00
C VAL A 114 -3.19 -5.62 -2.78
N GLY A 115 -2.18 -6.39 -2.37
CA GLY A 115 -0.83 -5.88 -2.14
C GLY A 115 0.26 -6.67 -2.89
N GLY A 116 1.28 -5.98 -3.38
CA GLY A 116 2.42 -6.59 -4.05
C GLY A 116 2.98 -5.70 -5.15
N GLU A 117 3.76 -6.31 -6.03
CA GLU A 117 4.24 -5.67 -7.26
C GLU A 117 3.20 -5.88 -8.36
N LEU A 118 2.41 -4.85 -8.67
CA LEU A 118 1.30 -4.92 -9.63
C LEU A 118 1.68 -4.17 -10.92
N SER A 119 1.27 -4.67 -12.08
CA SER A 119 1.37 -3.87 -13.31
C SER A 119 0.42 -2.67 -13.27
N GLU A 120 0.79 -1.56 -13.92
CA GLU A 120 -0.06 -0.37 -14.02
C GLU A 120 -1.44 -0.67 -14.63
N GLU A 121 -1.50 -1.61 -15.59
CA GLU A 121 -2.76 -2.06 -16.18
C GLU A 121 -3.65 -2.76 -15.15
N LEU A 122 -3.09 -3.66 -14.33
CA LEU A 122 -3.83 -4.37 -13.30
C LEU A 122 -4.29 -3.41 -12.20
N GLU A 123 -3.40 -2.56 -11.71
CA GLU A 123 -3.72 -1.57 -10.70
C GLU A 123 -4.85 -0.65 -11.15
N ARG A 124 -4.75 -0.10 -12.36
CA ARG A 124 -5.83 0.70 -12.97
C ARG A 124 -7.15 -0.07 -12.99
N ALA A 125 -7.14 -1.34 -13.39
CA ALA A 125 -8.36 -2.13 -13.47
C ALA A 125 -8.97 -2.39 -12.07
N LEU A 126 -8.14 -2.71 -11.06
CA LEU A 126 -8.57 -2.94 -9.67
C LEU A 126 -9.15 -1.68 -9.03
N LEU A 127 -8.47 -0.55 -9.19
CA LEU A 127 -8.94 0.76 -8.71
C LEU A 127 -10.27 1.15 -9.35
N GLY A 128 -10.49 0.75 -10.61
CA GLY A 128 -11.74 0.98 -11.36
C GLY A 128 -12.94 0.20 -10.82
N ILE A 129 -12.70 -0.87 -10.06
CA ILE A 129 -13.72 -1.62 -9.33
C ILE A 129 -13.61 -1.40 -7.80
N HIS A 130 -13.01 -0.29 -7.40
CA HIS A 130 -12.86 0.18 -6.02
C HIS A 130 -11.99 -0.71 -5.10
N ILE A 131 -11.20 -1.63 -5.63
CA ILE A 131 -10.22 -2.40 -4.85
C ILE A 131 -8.97 -1.56 -4.71
N VAL A 132 -8.64 -1.14 -3.48
CA VAL A 132 -7.42 -0.37 -3.21
C VAL A 132 -6.19 -1.27 -3.31
N THR A 133 -5.08 -0.69 -3.77
CA THR A 133 -3.82 -1.40 -3.96
C THR A 133 -2.78 -0.93 -2.95
N TYR A 134 -1.89 -1.84 -2.56
CA TYR A 134 -0.73 -1.55 -1.72
C TYR A 134 0.55 -1.93 -2.46
N THR A 135 1.40 -0.96 -2.73
CA THR A 135 2.65 -1.14 -3.47
C THR A 135 3.86 -0.72 -2.64
N GLY A 136 5.06 -1.01 -3.13
CA GLY A 136 6.30 -0.70 -2.42
C GLY A 136 6.46 -1.47 -1.10
N LEU A 137 5.85 -2.65 -0.98
CA LEU A 137 5.93 -3.51 0.19
C LEU A 137 7.27 -4.24 0.24
N ARG A 138 7.76 -4.51 1.46
CA ARG A 138 8.93 -5.37 1.69
C ARG A 138 8.60 -6.46 2.71
N GLY A 139 9.47 -7.47 2.84
CA GLY A 139 9.32 -8.49 3.88
C GLY A 139 8.15 -9.46 3.64
N LEU A 140 7.57 -9.50 2.44
CA LEU A 140 6.51 -10.45 2.08
C LEU A 140 6.98 -11.92 2.16
N ASP A 141 8.28 -12.16 2.02
CA ASP A 141 8.95 -13.44 2.22
C ASP A 141 8.90 -13.93 3.68
N LEU A 142 8.75 -13.02 4.63
CA LEU A 142 8.63 -13.33 6.07
C LEU A 142 7.20 -13.75 6.48
N LEU A 143 6.21 -13.51 5.62
CA LEU A 143 4.81 -13.86 5.86
C LEU A 143 4.58 -15.38 5.74
N PRO A 144 3.58 -15.94 6.43
CA PRO A 144 3.21 -17.33 6.23
C PRO A 144 2.58 -17.53 4.83
N SER A 145 3.05 -18.53 4.09
CA SER A 145 2.51 -18.86 2.76
C SER A 145 1.12 -19.53 2.84
N GLU A 146 0.87 -20.32 3.88
CA GLU A 146 -0.31 -21.19 3.99
C GLU A 146 -1.15 -20.90 5.24
N ALA A 147 -0.95 -19.75 5.89
CA ALA A 147 -1.76 -19.31 7.02
C ALA A 147 -2.22 -17.86 6.85
N ASP A 148 -3.36 -17.54 7.45
CA ASP A 148 -3.85 -16.17 7.52
C ASP A 148 -3.00 -15.35 8.48
N PHE A 149 -2.92 -14.05 8.19
CA PHE A 149 -2.36 -13.05 9.09
C PHE A 149 -3.28 -11.83 9.13
N MET A 150 -3.13 -10.99 10.15
CA MET A 150 -3.85 -9.72 10.19
C MET A 150 -2.97 -8.62 9.58
N PHE A 151 -3.46 -7.98 8.53
CA PHE A 151 -2.80 -6.83 7.89
C PHE A 151 -3.36 -5.52 8.42
N TYR A 152 -2.49 -4.51 8.57
CA TYR A 152 -2.86 -3.13 8.86
C TYR A 152 -2.03 -2.18 7.97
N GLY A 153 -2.71 -1.33 7.22
CA GLY A 153 -2.09 -0.38 6.28
C GLY A 153 -2.88 0.94 6.20
N PHE A 154 -3.21 1.54 7.33
CA PHE A 154 -4.01 2.77 7.36
C PHE A 154 -3.29 3.94 6.67
N PRO A 155 -3.96 4.67 5.77
CA PRO A 155 -3.42 5.89 5.18
C PRO A 155 -3.42 7.05 6.17
N LEU A 156 -2.56 8.04 5.88
CA LEU A 156 -2.77 9.38 6.39
C LEU A 156 -4.08 9.93 5.83
N ARG A 157 -4.81 10.69 6.63
CA ARG A 157 -6.05 11.35 6.20
C ARG A 157 -5.74 12.63 5.42
N ILE A 158 -5.14 12.48 4.25
CA ILE A 158 -4.89 13.57 3.30
C ILE A 158 -6.21 13.94 2.65
N VAL A 159 -6.59 15.23 2.73
CA VAL A 159 -7.83 15.72 2.11
C VAL A 159 -7.73 15.58 0.61
N SER A 160 -8.70 14.91 -0.01
CA SER A 160 -8.69 14.58 -1.44
C SER A 160 -7.45 13.79 -1.87
N GLY A 161 -6.94 12.93 -0.97
CA GLY A 161 -5.74 12.14 -1.20
C GLY A 161 -5.98 11.03 -2.22
N ASP A 162 -5.19 11.01 -3.29
CA ASP A 162 -5.20 9.97 -4.31
C ASP A 162 -4.33 8.76 -3.93
N GLY A 163 -3.39 8.96 -3.02
CA GLY A 163 -2.62 7.92 -2.37
C GLY A 163 -2.09 8.41 -1.01
N SER A 164 -1.48 7.52 -0.25
CA SER A 164 -0.79 7.89 0.99
C SER A 164 0.31 6.89 1.32
N PRO A 165 1.49 7.34 1.76
CA PRO A 165 2.43 6.46 2.44
C PRO A 165 1.76 5.85 3.69
N VAL A 166 2.11 4.60 3.99
CA VAL A 166 1.58 3.85 5.13
C VAL A 166 2.70 3.21 5.93
N ARG A 167 2.44 2.95 7.22
CA ARG A 167 3.22 1.98 7.99
C ARG A 167 2.51 0.62 7.93
N ALA A 168 2.70 -0.09 6.83
CA ALA A 168 2.16 -1.42 6.61
C ALA A 168 2.81 -2.44 7.56
N VAL A 169 1.97 -3.18 8.28
CA VAL A 169 2.40 -4.26 9.18
C VAL A 169 1.52 -5.49 9.05
N ALA A 170 2.12 -6.65 9.30
CA ALA A 170 1.41 -7.91 9.47
C ALA A 170 1.58 -8.44 10.89
N VAL A 171 0.51 -8.97 11.46
CA VAL A 171 0.50 -9.60 12.79
C VAL A 171 0.23 -11.10 12.61
N ILE A 172 1.17 -11.91 13.09
CA ILE A 172 1.16 -13.38 13.05
C ILE A 172 1.27 -14.02 14.44
#